data_AF-A0A3M4A644-F1
#
_entry.id   AF-A0A3M4A644-F1
#
_cell.length_a   1.000
_cell.length_b   1.000
_cell.length_c   1.000
_cell.angle_alpha   90.00
_cell.angle_beta   90.00
_cell.angle_gamma   90.00
#
_symmetry.space_group_name_H-M   'P 1'
#
loop_
_entity.id
_entity.type
_entity.pdbx_description
1 polymer ?
#
loop_
_entity_poly.entity_id
_entity_poly.type
_entity_poly.pdbx_seq_one_letter_code
_entity_poly.pdbx_strand_id
1 'polypeptide(L)'
;MKILLIGASGTIGSAVKTELSQRHEVISIGRSGGDFRVDISDSASIRTLFEQTGKFDALICAAGSVNFVPLGDMRESDFELGLRDKLMGQVNLLLIGREYANDGASFTFTSGILNRDPIRTGASASLVNGAIDAFVKAAAIELPRGLRVNSVSPTVLLEAMGSYAPYFRGYKPAPGAEVALAYAKSVEGLQTGQTFIVG
;
A
#
# COMPACT_ATOMS: atom_id res chain seq x y z
N MET A 1 -18.47 0.83 -7.69
CA MET A 1 -17.53 1.77 -7.05
C MET A 1 -16.43 2.09 -8.05
N LYS A 2 -15.94 3.33 -8.02
CA LYS A 2 -14.73 3.76 -8.73
C LYS A 2 -13.54 3.65 -7.78
N ILE A 3 -12.58 2.79 -8.15
CA ILE A 3 -11.41 2.43 -7.34
C ILE A 3 -10.16 2.94 -8.02
N LEU A 4 -9.38 3.76 -7.32
CA LEU A 4 -8.04 4.17 -7.75
C LEU A 4 -7.03 3.14 -7.22
N LEU A 5 -6.37 2.41 -8.11
CA LEU A 5 -5.38 1.39 -7.76
C LEU A 5 -3.98 1.83 -8.16
N ILE A 6 -3.21 2.29 -7.17
CA ILE A 6 -1.83 2.71 -7.35
C ILE A 6 -0.91 1.49 -7.20
N GLY A 7 0.03 1.33 -8.14
CA GLY A 7 0.86 0.13 -8.23
C GLY A 7 0.20 -1.02 -8.99
N ALA A 8 -0.78 -0.72 -9.86
CA ALA A 8 -1.63 -1.72 -10.54
C ALA A 8 -0.87 -2.77 -11.38
N SER A 9 0.36 -2.46 -11.83
CA SER A 9 1.20 -3.38 -12.60
C SER A 9 2.16 -4.23 -11.76
N GLY A 10 2.30 -3.94 -10.46
CA GLY A 10 3.12 -4.73 -9.55
C GLY A 10 2.46 -6.05 -9.16
N THR A 11 3.21 -6.97 -8.55
CA THR A 11 2.71 -8.33 -8.20
C THR A 11 1.46 -8.30 -7.31
N ILE A 12 1.41 -7.44 -6.29
CA ILE A 12 0.21 -7.27 -5.46
C ILE A 12 -0.88 -6.56 -6.25
N GLY A 13 -0.54 -5.46 -6.93
CA GLY A 13 -1.52 -4.65 -7.67
C GLY A 13 -2.24 -5.43 -8.77
N SER A 14 -1.55 -6.31 -9.49
CA SER A 14 -2.17 -7.14 -10.53
C SER A 14 -3.14 -8.16 -9.96
N ALA A 15 -2.83 -8.75 -8.80
CA ALA A 15 -3.75 -9.63 -8.08
C ALA A 15 -4.99 -8.87 -7.56
N VAL A 16 -4.79 -7.70 -6.96
CA VAL A 16 -5.87 -6.82 -6.50
C VAL A 16 -6.76 -6.37 -7.66
N LYS A 17 -6.17 -6.01 -8.80
CA LYS A 17 -6.92 -5.66 -10.02
C LYS A 17 -7.78 -6.84 -10.48
N THR A 18 -7.19 -8.03 -10.56
CA THR A 18 -7.89 -9.25 -10.97
C THR A 18 -9.09 -9.56 -10.06
N GLU A 19 -8.93 -9.36 -8.76
CA GLU A 19 -10.01 -9.56 -7.79
C GLU A 19 -11.14 -8.53 -7.94
N LEU A 20 -10.81 -7.24 -7.96
CA LEU A 20 -11.81 -6.17 -7.85
C LEU A 20 -12.44 -5.75 -9.19
N SER A 21 -11.74 -5.91 -10.32
CA SER A 21 -12.27 -5.53 -11.64
C SER A 21 -13.48 -6.37 -12.08
N GLN A 22 -13.80 -7.46 -11.39
CA GLN A 22 -14.98 -8.28 -11.67
C GLN A 22 -16.30 -7.56 -11.33
N ARG A 23 -16.25 -6.55 -10.45
CA ARG A 23 -17.44 -5.91 -9.88
C ARG A 23 -17.32 -4.40 -9.67
N HIS A 24 -16.15 -3.83 -9.93
CA HIS A 24 -15.87 -2.41 -9.76
C HIS A 24 -15.10 -1.82 -10.95
N GLU A 25 -15.24 -0.52 -11.14
CA GLU A 25 -14.42 0.23 -12.09
C GLU A 25 -13.05 0.47 -11.43
N VAL A 26 -12.01 -0.21 -11.91
CA VAL A 26 -10.65 -0.08 -11.37
C VAL A 26 -9.80 0.75 -12.32
N ILE A 27 -9.46 1.95 -11.88
CA ILE A 27 -8.54 2.86 -12.57
C ILE A 27 -7.12 2.46 -12.18
N SER A 28 -6.35 2.00 -13.17
CA SER A 28 -4.99 1.50 -12.98
C SER A 28 -4.00 2.65 -12.99
N ILE A 29 -3.24 2.81 -11.91
CA ILE A 29 -2.30 3.92 -11.74
C ILE A 29 -0.92 3.36 -11.42
N GLY A 30 0.12 3.90 -12.06
CA GLY A 30 1.50 3.46 -11.85
C GLY A 30 2.52 4.56 -12.09
N ARG A 31 3.79 4.28 -11.77
CA ARG A 31 4.88 5.25 -11.95
C ARG A 31 5.20 5.49 -13.44
N SER A 32 5.21 4.42 -14.23
CA SER A 32 5.63 4.41 -15.63
C SER A 32 4.53 4.00 -16.62
N GLY A 33 3.33 3.65 -16.13
CA GLY A 33 2.22 3.17 -16.96
C GLY A 33 0.92 3.06 -16.17
N GLY A 34 -0.14 2.59 -16.83
CA GLY A 34 -1.51 2.64 -16.32
C GLY A 34 -2.35 3.69 -17.06
N ASP A 35 -3.61 3.82 -16.67
CA ASP A 35 -4.55 4.83 -17.17
C ASP A 35 -4.10 6.24 -16.76
N PHE A 36 -3.52 6.37 -15.56
CA PHE A 36 -2.85 7.58 -15.08
C PHE A 36 -1.48 7.25 -14.50
N ARG A 37 -0.65 8.29 -14.37
CA ARG A 37 0.68 8.19 -13.78
C ARG A 37 0.81 9.02 -12.52
N VAL A 38 1.58 8.51 -11.56
CA VAL A 38 1.88 9.23 -10.32
C VAL A 38 3.26 8.87 -9.78
N ASP A 39 3.98 9.87 -9.32
CA ASP A 39 5.10 9.70 -8.39
C ASP A 39 4.58 9.95 -6.98
N ILE A 40 4.42 8.88 -6.18
CA ILE A 40 3.86 9.00 -4.83
C ILE A 40 4.84 9.69 -3.86
N SER A 41 6.12 9.82 -4.22
CA SER A 41 7.09 10.57 -3.41
C SER A 41 6.95 12.09 -3.57
N ASP A 42 6.17 12.55 -4.57
CA ASP A 42 5.91 13.96 -4.85
C ASP A 42 4.44 14.32 -4.60
N SER A 43 4.21 15.22 -3.63
CA SER A 43 2.87 15.70 -3.30
C SER A 43 2.21 16.50 -4.43
N ALA A 44 2.98 17.17 -5.29
CA ALA A 44 2.43 17.86 -6.45
C ALA A 44 1.92 16.86 -7.49
N SER A 45 2.71 15.82 -7.80
CA SER A 45 2.27 14.70 -8.64
C SER A 45 0.98 14.04 -8.11
N ILE A 46 0.88 13.82 -6.79
CA ILE A 46 -0.33 13.29 -6.16
C ILE A 46 -1.54 14.21 -6.36
N ARG A 47 -1.38 15.53 -6.21
CA ARG A 47 -2.48 16.50 -6.46
C ARG A 47 -2.96 16.44 -7.90
N THR A 48 -2.03 16.47 -8.85
CA THR A 48 -2.34 16.38 -10.28
C THR A 48 -3.08 15.08 -10.63
N LEU A 49 -2.69 13.96 -10.02
CA LEU A 49 -3.43 12.70 -10.18
C LEU A 49 -4.90 12.88 -9.79
N PHE A 50 -5.18 13.43 -8.60
CA PHE A 50 -6.55 13.58 -8.12
C PHE A 50 -7.38 14.59 -8.91
N GLU A 51 -6.76 15.67 -9.40
CA GLU A 51 -7.40 16.62 -10.32
C GLU A 51 -7.84 15.93 -11.62
N GLN A 52 -7.02 15.02 -12.14
CA GLN A 52 -7.32 14.25 -13.35
C GLN A 52 -8.36 13.16 -13.13
N THR A 53 -8.28 12.43 -12.02
CA THR A 53 -9.20 11.31 -11.74
C THR A 53 -10.55 11.81 -11.22
N GLY A 54 -10.61 12.98 -10.57
CA GLY A 54 -11.81 13.47 -9.89
C GLY A 54 -12.18 12.61 -8.68
N LYS A 55 -13.48 12.60 -8.33
CA LYS A 55 -14.00 11.89 -7.15
C LYS A 55 -13.87 10.36 -7.27
N PHE A 56 -13.70 9.67 -6.14
CA PHE A 56 -13.55 8.22 -6.04
C PHE A 56 -14.20 7.63 -4.77
N ASP A 57 -14.47 6.32 -4.80
CA ASP A 57 -15.08 5.57 -3.68
C ASP A 57 -14.05 4.74 -2.90
N ALA A 58 -12.96 4.34 -3.52
CA ALA A 58 -11.84 3.71 -2.83
C ALA A 58 -10.48 4.04 -3.45
N LEU A 59 -9.45 4.12 -2.61
CA LEU A 59 -8.06 4.22 -3.02
C LEU A 59 -7.28 3.06 -2.42
N ILE A 60 -6.51 2.36 -3.26
CA ILE A 60 -5.59 1.31 -2.87
C ILE A 60 -4.18 1.72 -3.28
N CYS A 61 -3.23 1.65 -2.35
CA CYS A 61 -1.81 1.75 -2.67
C CYS A 61 -1.12 0.41 -2.48
N ALA A 62 -0.80 -0.25 -3.58
CA ALA A 62 0.01 -1.46 -3.68
C ALA A 62 1.44 -1.15 -4.17
N ALA A 63 1.91 0.09 -3.95
CA ALA A 63 3.22 0.59 -4.33
C ALA A 63 4.02 1.07 -3.11
N GLY A 64 5.33 1.18 -3.28
CA GLY A 64 6.24 1.71 -2.28
C GLY A 64 7.57 0.95 -2.27
N SER A 65 8.66 1.69 -2.20
CA SER A 65 10.03 1.20 -2.31
C SER A 65 10.77 1.41 -0.99
N VAL A 66 11.66 0.48 -0.64
CA VAL A 66 12.53 0.53 0.54
C VAL A 66 13.88 -0.08 0.19
N ASN A 67 14.92 0.25 0.94
CA ASN A 67 16.24 -0.35 0.78
C ASN A 67 16.39 -1.59 1.66
N PHE A 68 17.16 -2.57 1.18
CA PHE A 68 17.57 -3.76 1.94
C PHE A 68 19.09 -3.70 2.16
N VAL A 69 19.50 -3.23 3.33
CA VAL A 69 20.92 -3.03 3.69
C VAL A 69 21.21 -3.72 5.02
N PRO A 70 22.32 -4.48 5.17
CA PRO A 70 22.71 -5.03 6.47
C PRO A 70 22.81 -3.92 7.52
N LEU A 71 22.33 -4.18 8.74
CA LEU A 71 22.26 -3.15 9.78
C LEU A 71 23.63 -2.53 10.12
N GLY A 72 24.70 -3.34 10.10
CA GLY A 72 26.06 -2.85 10.36
C GLY A 72 26.62 -1.91 9.30
N ASP A 73 26.04 -1.91 8.09
CA ASP A 73 26.45 -1.06 6.97
C ASP A 73 25.46 0.10 6.72
N MET A 74 24.38 0.15 7.50
CA MET A 74 23.25 1.06 7.29
C MET A 74 23.58 2.48 7.76
N ARG A 75 23.25 3.45 6.93
CA ARG A 75 23.36 4.89 7.19
C ARG A 75 21.98 5.52 7.21
N GLU A 76 21.88 6.74 7.73
CA GLU A 76 20.64 7.53 7.70
C GLU A 76 20.05 7.62 6.28
N SER A 77 20.89 7.88 5.29
CA SER A 77 20.47 7.98 3.88
C SER A 77 19.80 6.72 3.33
N ASP A 78 20.07 5.55 3.91
CA ASP A 78 19.47 4.29 3.47
C ASP A 78 17.98 4.18 3.86
N PHE A 79 17.51 5.03 4.76
CA PHE A 79 16.08 5.14 5.10
C PHE A 79 15.32 6.08 4.17
N GLU A 80 15.99 7.03 3.50
CA GLU A 80 15.34 8.13 2.80
C GLU A 80 14.35 7.67 1.73
N LEU A 81 14.71 6.63 0.96
CA LEU A 81 13.81 6.05 -0.04
C LEU A 81 12.51 5.53 0.61
N GLY A 82 12.64 4.78 1.70
CA GLY A 82 11.49 4.21 2.41
C GLY A 82 10.62 5.26 3.08
N LEU A 83 11.24 6.30 3.63
CA LEU A 83 10.54 7.42 4.26
C LEU A 83 9.77 8.25 3.24
N ARG A 84 10.37 8.58 2.10
CA ARG A 84 9.73 9.41 1.06
C ARG A 84 8.71 8.64 0.22
N ASP A 85 9.09 7.48 -0.32
CA ASP A 85 8.28 6.76 -1.30
C ASP A 85 7.21 5.90 -0.61
N LYS A 86 7.62 4.92 0.22
CA LYS A 86 6.68 3.95 0.79
C LYS A 86 5.88 4.52 1.98
N LEU A 87 6.51 5.23 2.91
CA LEU A 87 5.83 5.81 4.07
C LEU A 87 5.05 7.05 3.67
N MET A 88 5.76 8.16 3.41
CA MET A 88 5.10 9.45 3.17
C MET A 88 4.29 9.47 1.89
N GLY A 89 4.65 8.69 0.87
CA GLY A 89 3.80 8.56 -0.31
C GLY A 89 2.41 8.02 0.01
N GLN A 90 2.30 6.99 0.86
CA GLN A 90 1.00 6.48 1.29
C GLN A 90 0.26 7.43 2.23
N VAL A 91 0.97 8.08 3.16
CA VAL A 91 0.40 9.10 4.04
C VAL A 91 -0.18 10.27 3.23
N ASN A 92 0.58 10.78 2.26
CA ASN A 92 0.19 11.92 1.43
C ASN A 92 -0.99 11.59 0.51
N LEU A 93 -1.11 10.34 0.03
CA LEU A 93 -2.29 9.87 -0.68
C LEU A 93 -3.57 10.00 0.17
N LEU A 94 -3.51 9.76 1.49
CA LEU A 94 -4.64 10.02 2.38
C LEU A 94 -4.86 11.52 2.57
N LEU A 95 -3.81 12.25 2.97
CA LEU A 95 -3.91 13.65 3.39
C LEU A 95 -4.46 14.54 2.27
N ILE A 96 -4.07 14.28 1.02
CA ILE A 96 -4.53 14.99 -0.16
C ILE A 96 -5.81 14.33 -0.70
N GLY A 97 -5.82 13.00 -0.84
CA GLY A 97 -6.92 12.28 -1.48
C GLY A 97 -8.24 12.38 -0.73
N ARG A 98 -8.23 12.62 0.59
CA ARG A 98 -9.46 12.86 1.38
C ARG A 98 -10.27 14.07 0.91
N GLU A 99 -9.69 15.02 0.17
CA GLU A 99 -10.43 16.15 -0.41
C GLU A 99 -11.24 15.71 -1.66
N TYR A 100 -10.78 14.64 -2.32
CA TYR A 100 -11.36 14.07 -3.54
C TYR A 100 -12.17 12.80 -3.26
N ALA A 101 -12.10 12.24 -2.06
CA ALA A 101 -12.87 11.08 -1.67
C ALA A 101 -14.39 11.41 -1.55
N ASN A 102 -15.25 10.53 -2.04
CA ASN A 102 -16.69 10.56 -1.73
C ASN A 102 -16.92 10.27 -0.24
N ASP A 103 -18.09 10.63 0.29
CA ASP A 103 -18.47 10.26 1.66
C ASP A 103 -18.50 8.73 1.80
N GLY A 104 -17.98 8.20 2.91
CA GLY A 104 -17.87 6.76 3.13
C GLY A 104 -16.74 6.05 2.37
N ALA A 105 -15.93 6.77 1.58
CA ALA A 105 -14.85 6.18 0.81
C ALA A 105 -13.75 5.55 1.68
N SER A 106 -13.01 4.59 1.11
CA SER A 106 -11.97 3.84 1.82
C SER A 106 -10.57 4.06 1.26
N PHE A 107 -9.58 4.00 2.14
CA PHE A 107 -8.15 3.98 1.83
C PHE A 107 -7.55 2.66 2.29
N THR A 108 -6.77 2.00 1.43
CA THR A 108 -6.10 0.74 1.78
C THR A 108 -4.62 0.82 1.42
N PHE A 109 -3.76 0.73 2.44
CA PHE A 109 -2.31 0.82 2.30
C PHE A 109 -1.62 -0.53 2.41
N THR A 110 -0.39 -0.60 1.91
CA THR A 110 0.44 -1.80 1.97
C THR A 110 1.57 -1.60 2.97
N SER A 111 1.55 -2.37 4.06
CA SER A 111 2.67 -2.49 4.98
C SER A 111 3.49 -3.75 4.64
N GLY A 112 3.52 -4.75 5.53
CA GLY A 112 4.16 -6.04 5.30
C GLY A 112 4.77 -6.65 6.56
N ILE A 113 4.95 -7.97 6.52
CA ILE A 113 5.31 -8.83 7.66
C ILE A 113 6.56 -8.39 8.46
N LEU A 114 7.50 -7.68 7.83
CA LEU A 114 8.83 -7.40 8.40
C LEU A 114 8.83 -6.55 9.67
N ASN A 115 7.76 -5.82 10.00
CA ASN A 115 7.67 -5.12 11.28
C ASN A 115 7.37 -6.05 12.48
N ARG A 116 6.89 -7.27 12.22
CA ARG A 116 6.54 -8.26 13.23
C ARG A 116 7.44 -9.50 13.18
N ASP A 117 7.88 -9.89 11.99
CA ASP A 117 8.78 -11.00 11.76
C ASP A 117 9.91 -10.54 10.82
N PRO A 118 10.99 -9.95 11.37
CA PRO A 118 12.03 -9.28 10.61
C PRO A 118 13.06 -10.25 10.02
N ILE A 119 13.64 -9.86 8.90
CA ILE A 119 14.76 -10.57 8.26
C ILE A 119 16.06 -9.76 8.34
N ARG A 120 17.21 -10.42 8.11
CA ARG A 120 18.46 -9.71 7.84
C ARG A 120 18.26 -8.74 6.68
N THR A 121 18.83 -7.54 6.79
CA THR A 121 18.71 -6.39 5.86
C THR A 121 17.35 -5.68 5.83
N GLY A 122 16.35 -6.16 6.59
CA GLY A 122 14.98 -5.66 6.53
C GLY A 122 14.69 -4.40 7.36
N ALA A 123 15.66 -3.81 8.06
CA ALA A 123 15.39 -2.76 9.07
C ALA A 123 14.65 -1.52 8.52
N SER A 124 15.01 -1.05 7.32
CA SER A 124 14.32 0.07 6.65
C SER A 124 12.86 -0.28 6.33
N ALA A 125 12.62 -1.50 5.83
CA ALA A 125 11.27 -2.01 5.57
C ALA A 125 10.45 -2.16 6.85
N SER A 126 11.02 -2.71 7.92
CA SER A 126 10.37 -2.89 9.22
C SER A 126 9.93 -1.56 9.82
N LEU A 127 10.81 -0.54 9.80
CA LEU A 127 10.50 0.81 10.28
C LEU A 127 9.31 1.40 9.54
N VAL A 128 9.38 1.38 8.21
CA VAL A 128 8.32 1.95 7.35
C VAL A 128 6.99 1.23 7.55
N ASN A 129 7.00 -0.11 7.60
CA ASN A 129 5.79 -0.90 7.80
C ASN A 129 5.14 -0.61 9.16
N GLY A 130 5.95 -0.52 10.23
CA GLY A 130 5.47 -0.14 11.56
C GLY A 130 4.84 1.25 11.59
N ALA A 131 5.48 2.22 10.92
CA ALA A 131 4.96 3.59 10.83
C ALA A 131 3.63 3.66 10.06
N ILE A 132 3.48 2.90 8.97
CA ILE A 132 2.21 2.81 8.22
C ILE A 132 1.10 2.24 9.10
N ASP A 133 1.34 1.12 9.79
CA ASP A 133 0.32 0.47 10.62
C ASP A 133 -0.12 1.39 11.78
N ALA A 134 0.83 2.09 12.40
CA ALA A 134 0.54 3.09 13.43
C ALA A 134 -0.26 4.28 12.89
N PHE A 135 0.12 4.82 11.72
CA PHE A 135 -0.59 5.92 11.06
C PHE A 135 -2.04 5.53 10.73
N VAL A 136 -2.25 4.35 10.15
CA VAL A 136 -3.58 3.82 9.82
C VAL A 136 -4.48 3.79 11.06
N LYS A 137 -3.96 3.25 12.17
CA LYS A 137 -4.71 3.14 13.42
C LYS A 137 -5.08 4.51 13.99
N ALA A 138 -4.15 5.47 13.97
CA ALA A 138 -4.41 6.82 14.46
C ALA A 138 -5.36 7.59 13.54
N ALA A 139 -5.11 7.63 12.23
CA ALA A 139 -5.94 8.36 11.28
C ALA A 139 -7.41 7.89 11.29
N ALA A 140 -7.64 6.59 11.50
CA ALA A 140 -8.97 6.01 11.49
C ALA A 140 -9.94 6.61 12.52
N ILE A 141 -9.46 7.17 13.64
CA ILE A 141 -10.33 7.76 14.67
C ILE A 141 -10.68 9.23 14.40
N GLU A 142 -10.00 9.86 13.42
CA GLU A 142 -10.13 11.28 13.11
C GLU A 142 -10.68 11.54 11.69
N LEU A 143 -10.84 10.49 10.88
CA LEU A 143 -11.31 10.61 9.51
C LEU A 143 -12.77 11.12 9.45
N PRO A 144 -13.03 12.26 8.76
CA PRO A 144 -14.37 12.83 8.68
C PRO A 144 -15.21 12.11 7.62
N ARG A 145 -16.49 12.48 7.48
CA ARG A 145 -17.38 12.03 6.38
C ARG A 145 -17.53 10.51 6.25
N GLY A 146 -17.33 9.78 7.35
CA GLY A 146 -17.37 8.31 7.38
C GLY A 146 -16.24 7.64 6.58
N LEU A 147 -15.17 8.37 6.25
CA LEU A 147 -14.02 7.80 5.55
C LEU A 147 -13.36 6.71 6.39
N ARG A 148 -12.81 5.69 5.73
CA ARG A 148 -12.13 4.56 6.39
C ARG A 148 -10.71 4.41 5.88
N VAL A 149 -9.81 3.91 6.72
CA VAL A 149 -8.44 3.57 6.33
C VAL A 149 -8.00 2.27 6.99
N ASN A 150 -7.38 1.37 6.24
CA ASN A 150 -6.75 0.15 6.75
C ASN A 150 -5.39 -0.08 6.07
N SER A 151 -4.58 -0.99 6.61
CA SER A 151 -3.41 -1.56 5.94
C SER A 151 -3.60 -3.06 5.70
N VAL A 152 -2.94 -3.56 4.66
CA VAL A 152 -2.71 -4.99 4.41
C VAL A 152 -1.23 -5.27 4.64
N SER A 153 -0.94 -6.27 5.48
CA SER A 153 0.40 -6.70 5.86
C SER A 153 0.63 -8.14 5.37
N PRO A 154 1.06 -8.30 4.10
CA PRO A 154 1.34 -9.62 3.56
C PRO A 154 2.71 -10.14 4.01
N THR A 155 2.83 -11.47 4.09
CA THR A 155 4.12 -12.17 3.97
C THR A 155 4.67 -12.06 2.53
N VAL A 156 5.84 -12.63 2.27
CA VAL A 156 6.40 -12.70 0.91
C VAL A 156 5.41 -13.40 -0.05
N LEU A 157 5.15 -12.81 -1.21
CA LEU A 157 4.24 -13.41 -2.19
C LEU A 157 4.89 -14.62 -2.87
N LEU A 158 4.10 -15.65 -3.14
CA LEU A 158 4.53 -16.85 -3.88
C LEU A 158 5.13 -16.47 -5.23
N GLU A 159 4.48 -15.57 -5.95
CA GLU A 159 4.87 -15.06 -7.26
C GLU A 159 6.15 -14.22 -7.21
N ALA A 160 6.55 -13.74 -6.03
CA ALA A 160 7.77 -12.97 -5.80
C ALA A 160 8.97 -13.82 -5.35
N MET A 161 8.76 -15.12 -5.07
CA MET A 161 9.82 -15.98 -4.53
C MET A 161 11.04 -16.11 -5.44
N GLY A 162 10.90 -15.94 -6.75
CA GLY A 162 12.04 -15.95 -7.68
C GLY A 162 13.12 -14.92 -7.34
N SER A 163 12.74 -13.75 -6.81
CA SER A 163 13.69 -12.70 -6.40
C SER A 163 13.88 -12.62 -4.88
N TYR A 164 12.87 -13.02 -4.09
CA TYR A 164 12.85 -12.81 -2.65
C TYR A 164 13.23 -14.05 -1.81
N ALA A 165 13.29 -15.25 -2.39
CA ALA A 165 13.59 -16.47 -1.63
C ALA A 165 14.89 -16.42 -0.78
N PRO A 166 16.01 -15.82 -1.23
CA PRO A 166 17.21 -15.72 -0.40
C PRO A 166 17.03 -14.90 0.88
N TYR A 167 16.12 -13.93 0.87
CA TYR A 167 15.81 -13.04 2.00
C TYR A 167 14.86 -13.69 3.01
N PHE A 168 13.97 -14.57 2.54
CA PHE A 168 12.84 -15.12 3.30
C PHE A 168 12.94 -16.64 3.53
N ARG A 169 14.15 -17.17 3.74
CA ARG A 169 14.33 -18.60 4.03
C ARG A 169 13.58 -18.98 5.31
N GLY A 170 12.73 -20.00 5.23
CA GLY A 170 11.90 -20.46 6.35
C GLY A 170 10.51 -19.82 6.43
N TYR A 171 10.22 -18.81 5.62
CA TYR A 171 8.87 -18.23 5.53
C TYR A 171 8.00 -19.07 4.61
N LYS A 172 6.72 -19.22 4.99
CA LYS A 172 5.68 -19.72 4.09
C LYS A 172 5.19 -18.56 3.23
N PRO A 173 5.37 -18.58 1.89
CA PRO A 173 4.83 -17.54 1.03
C PRO A 173 3.30 -17.63 0.93
N ALA A 174 2.65 -16.50 0.68
CA ALA A 174 1.21 -16.42 0.41
C ALA A 174 0.94 -16.20 -1.09
N PRO A 175 -0.05 -16.87 -1.70
CA PRO A 175 -0.48 -16.56 -3.07
C PRO A 175 -1.00 -15.12 -3.17
N GLY A 176 -0.67 -14.41 -4.26
CA GLY A 176 -1.14 -13.05 -4.48
C GLY A 176 -2.67 -12.92 -4.48
N ALA A 177 -3.38 -13.95 -4.94
CA ALA A 177 -4.84 -14.02 -4.88
C ALA A 177 -5.39 -14.02 -3.45
N GLU A 178 -4.73 -14.69 -2.50
CA GLU A 178 -5.15 -14.69 -1.09
C GLU A 178 -4.89 -13.31 -0.46
N VAL A 179 -3.75 -12.69 -0.79
CA VAL A 179 -3.44 -11.32 -0.38
C VAL A 179 -4.48 -10.33 -0.91
N ALA A 180 -4.93 -10.48 -2.16
CA ALA A 180 -5.95 -9.62 -2.77
C ALA A 180 -7.28 -9.62 -2.01
N LEU A 181 -7.66 -10.73 -1.37
CA LEU A 181 -8.88 -10.81 -0.55
C LEU A 181 -8.86 -9.85 0.65
N ALA A 182 -7.68 -9.57 1.22
CA ALA A 182 -7.57 -8.60 2.30
C ALA A 182 -7.79 -7.16 1.82
N TYR A 183 -7.38 -6.84 0.59
CA TYR A 183 -7.70 -5.54 -0.03
C TYR A 183 -9.20 -5.44 -0.33
N ALA A 184 -9.81 -6.49 -0.87
CA ALA A 184 -11.26 -6.53 -1.07
C ALA A 184 -12.02 -6.35 0.25
N LYS A 185 -11.61 -7.04 1.32
CA LYS A 185 -12.18 -6.87 2.66
C LYS A 185 -12.08 -5.43 3.16
N SER A 186 -10.97 -4.74 2.90
CA SER A 186 -10.82 -3.34 3.28
C SER A 186 -11.75 -2.41 2.51
N VAL A 187 -11.85 -2.61 1.20
CA VAL A 187 -12.66 -1.77 0.31
C VAL A 187 -14.16 -1.98 0.56
N GLU A 188 -14.59 -3.24 0.54
CA GLU A 188 -16.01 -3.63 0.53
C GLU A 188 -16.58 -3.83 1.93
N GLY A 189 -15.72 -4.09 2.92
CA GLY A 189 -16.12 -4.13 4.32
C GLY A 189 -16.30 -2.74 4.92
N LEU A 190 -16.65 -2.68 6.20
CA LEU A 190 -16.89 -1.42 6.94
C LEU A 190 -15.89 -1.19 8.08
N GLN A 191 -14.85 -2.02 8.18
CA GLN A 191 -13.80 -1.86 9.19
C GLN A 191 -12.87 -0.68 8.85
N THR A 192 -12.32 -0.06 9.89
CA THR A 192 -11.33 1.03 9.82
C THR A 192 -10.29 0.85 10.92
N GLY A 193 -9.08 1.39 10.72
CA GLY A 193 -7.96 1.32 11.68
C GLY A 193 -7.37 -0.08 11.83
N GLN A 194 -7.62 -0.99 10.88
CA GLN A 194 -7.16 -2.38 10.93
C GLN A 194 -5.86 -2.57 10.15
N THR A 195 -5.06 -3.54 10.59
CA THR A 195 -3.99 -4.15 9.81
C THR A 195 -4.39 -5.59 9.50
N PHE A 196 -4.71 -5.88 8.24
CA PHE A 196 -5.07 -7.22 7.79
C PHE A 196 -3.79 -8.02 7.48
N ILE A 197 -3.52 -9.00 8.33
CA ILE A 197 -2.36 -9.89 8.20
C ILE A 197 -2.71 -11.02 7.23
N VAL A 198 -1.84 -11.29 6.27
CA VAL A 198 -1.97 -12.41 5.33
C VAL A 198 -0.65 -13.18 5.27
N GLY A 199 -0.68 -14.40 5.81
CA GLY A 199 0.51 -15.24 6.02
C GLY A 199 1.25 -14.99 7.32
#